data_AF-A0A8S1IYQ0-F1
#
_entry.id   AF-A0A8S1IYQ0-F1
#
_cell.length_a   1.000
_cell.length_b   1.000
_cell.length_c   1.000
_cell.angle_alpha   90.00
_cell.angle_beta   90.00
_cell.angle_gamma   90.00
#
_symmetry.space_group_name_H-M   'P 1'
#
loop_
_entity.id
_entity.type
_entity.pdbx_description
1 polymer ?
#
loop_
_entity_poly.entity_id
_entity_poly.type
_entity_poly.pdbx_seq_one_letter_code
_entity_poly.pdbx_strand_id
1 'polypeptide(L)'
;MCVLRDAYLKLRGDNQGCNFHVDDTGFWPSPRDEPHGPGVNVWLALDPVGGDRGGLAVARRSHTHLYLDCREAITVGYGDTCRIHELAPEKAARLEAVKDCPHMAPGDAIILTRFCFHRGDPFVVGSEGAAGPGISRYSVRYMPGEAVVEGADFVDGKVVREDPVQLKDANPQKYPAWEGSTSF
;
A
#
# COMPACT_ATOMS: atom_id res chain seq x y z
N MET A 1 -10.91 -12.68 3.22
CA MET A 1 -10.02 -11.58 2.78
C MET A 1 -10.47 -11.20 1.38
N CYS A 2 -10.75 -9.93 1.11
CA CYS A 2 -11.19 -9.46 -0.21
C CYS A 2 -10.15 -8.52 -0.84
N VAL A 3 -10.11 -8.50 -2.17
CA VAL A 3 -9.26 -7.57 -2.93
C VAL A 3 -9.94 -6.21 -2.88
N LEU A 4 -9.23 -5.23 -2.30
CA LEU A 4 -9.69 -3.85 -2.22
C LEU A 4 -9.35 -3.09 -3.52
N ARG A 5 -8.11 -3.24 -3.99
CA ARG A 5 -7.58 -2.55 -5.18
C ARG A 5 -6.35 -3.25 -5.69
N ASP A 6 -6.11 -3.20 -6.99
CA ASP A 6 -4.85 -3.57 -7.60
C ASP A 6 -4.30 -2.48 -8.54
N ALA A 7 -3.04 -2.62 -8.92
CA ALA A 7 -2.38 -1.78 -9.90
C ALA A 7 -1.18 -2.50 -10.52
N TYR A 8 -1.08 -2.44 -11.84
CA TYR A 8 0.17 -2.69 -12.55
C TYR A 8 1.00 -1.39 -12.56
N LEU A 9 2.26 -1.47 -12.16
CA LEU A 9 3.16 -0.32 -12.10
C LEU A 9 4.49 -0.67 -12.76
N LYS A 10 5.05 0.27 -13.53
CA LYS A 10 6.37 0.12 -14.13
C LYS A 10 7.21 1.36 -13.85
N LEU A 11 8.34 1.17 -13.16
CA LEU A 11 9.33 2.21 -12.89
C LEU A 11 10.37 2.21 -14.02
N ARG A 12 10.70 3.39 -14.57
CA ARG A 12 11.70 3.59 -15.62
C ARG A 12 12.45 4.90 -15.41
N GLY A 13 13.66 5.02 -15.95
CA GLY A 13 14.44 6.26 -15.93
C GLY A 13 14.89 6.69 -14.53
N ASP A 14 15.09 7.98 -14.34
CA ASP A 14 15.52 8.59 -13.06
C ASP A 14 14.41 8.64 -12.00
N ASN A 15 13.34 7.86 -12.17
CA ASN A 15 12.17 7.91 -11.30
C ASN A 15 12.58 7.62 -9.85
N GLN A 16 12.64 8.68 -9.04
CA GLN A 16 13.01 8.62 -7.63
C GLN A 16 11.91 7.96 -6.77
N GLY A 17 10.74 7.70 -7.37
CA GLY A 17 9.55 7.27 -6.66
C GLY A 17 9.05 8.33 -5.67
N CYS A 18 8.07 7.94 -4.87
CA CYS A 18 7.66 8.70 -3.69
C CYS A 18 8.61 8.42 -2.51
N ASN A 19 8.79 9.36 -1.58
CA ASN A 19 9.56 9.11 -0.35
C ASN A 19 8.80 8.15 0.60
N PHE A 20 9.37 7.85 1.78
CA PHE A 20 8.75 6.95 2.74
C PHE A 20 7.33 7.42 3.10
N HIS A 21 6.36 6.52 2.93
CA HIS A 21 4.97 6.73 3.25
C HIS A 21 4.34 5.43 3.77
N VAL A 22 3.15 5.57 4.33
CA VAL A 22 2.21 4.46 4.54
C VAL A 22 1.04 4.65 3.58
N ASP A 23 0.45 3.55 3.12
CA ASP A 23 -0.79 3.61 2.37
C ASP A 23 -1.94 3.69 3.39
N ASP A 24 -2.27 4.86 3.90
CA ASP A 24 -3.35 5.00 4.90
C ASP A 24 -4.48 5.90 4.37
N THR A 25 -4.41 7.20 4.60
CA THR A 25 -5.55 8.12 4.51
C THR A 25 -6.05 8.50 3.12
N GLY A 26 -5.33 8.19 2.04
CA GLY A 26 -5.79 8.45 0.66
C GLY A 26 -5.93 7.23 -0.23
N PHE A 27 -5.51 6.08 0.27
CA PHE A 27 -5.28 4.88 -0.52
C PHE A 27 -6.08 3.69 -0.02
N TRP A 28 -6.60 3.80 1.20
CA TRP A 28 -7.44 2.82 1.86
C TRP A 28 -8.75 3.49 2.27
N PRO A 29 -9.89 3.03 1.75
CA PRO A 29 -11.19 3.55 2.12
C PRO A 29 -11.73 2.92 3.40
N SER A 30 -10.95 2.05 4.09
CA SER A 30 -11.30 1.56 5.42
C SER A 30 -10.70 2.44 6.52
N PRO A 31 -11.45 2.72 7.60
CA PRO A 31 -10.96 3.48 8.74
C PRO A 31 -9.62 2.96 9.25
N ARG A 32 -8.79 3.86 9.77
CA ARG A 32 -7.50 3.50 10.36
C ARG A 32 -7.67 2.58 11.57
N ASP A 33 -8.71 2.81 12.37
CA ASP A 33 -8.99 2.10 13.62
C ASP A 33 -9.98 0.94 13.43
N GLU A 34 -10.02 0.36 12.22
CA GLU A 34 -10.91 -0.74 11.86
C GLU A 34 -10.73 -1.97 12.80
N PRO A 35 -11.79 -2.43 13.50
CA PRO A 35 -11.70 -3.48 14.51
C PRO A 35 -11.32 -4.85 13.94
N HIS A 36 -11.60 -5.11 12.65
CA HIS A 36 -11.34 -6.39 11.98
C HIS A 36 -9.89 -6.54 11.48
N GLY A 37 -9.04 -5.55 11.76
CA GLY A 37 -7.59 -5.64 11.56
C GLY A 37 -7.08 -4.85 10.34
N PRO A 38 -5.76 -4.56 10.32
CA PRO A 38 -5.19 -3.76 9.25
C PRO A 38 -5.17 -4.55 7.96
N GLY A 39 -5.55 -3.91 6.86
CA GLY A 39 -5.30 -4.49 5.55
C GLY A 39 -3.81 -4.61 5.22
N VAL A 40 -3.52 -5.40 4.20
CA VAL A 40 -2.16 -5.68 3.72
C VAL A 40 -2.00 -5.28 2.26
N ASN A 41 -0.83 -4.76 1.95
CA ASN A 41 -0.34 -4.56 0.59
C ASN A 41 0.53 -5.76 0.21
N VAL A 42 0.34 -6.27 -1.00
CA VAL A 42 1.18 -7.28 -1.64
C VAL A 42 1.82 -6.64 -2.86
N TRP A 43 3.15 -6.68 -2.89
CA TRP A 43 3.98 -6.19 -3.98
C TRP A 43 4.61 -7.39 -4.66
N LEU A 44 4.17 -7.71 -5.88
CA LEU A 44 4.64 -8.83 -6.68
C LEU A 44 5.65 -8.33 -7.73
N ALA A 45 6.86 -8.88 -7.70
CA ALA A 45 7.87 -8.65 -8.73
C ALA A 45 7.43 -9.30 -10.05
N LEU A 46 7.41 -8.53 -11.13
CA LEU A 46 7.21 -9.07 -12.49
C LEU A 46 8.51 -9.12 -13.28
N ASP A 47 9.44 -8.21 -12.97
CA ASP A 47 10.81 -8.18 -13.47
C ASP A 47 11.77 -8.44 -12.30
N PRO A 48 12.99 -8.95 -12.54
CA PRO A 48 13.98 -9.13 -11.49
C PRO A 48 14.38 -7.79 -10.85
N VAL A 49 14.47 -7.79 -9.52
CA VAL A 49 14.97 -6.67 -8.69
C VAL A 49 16.28 -7.10 -8.06
N GLY A 50 17.35 -6.38 -8.34
CA GLY A 50 18.69 -6.75 -7.87
C GLY A 50 19.60 -5.55 -7.72
N GLY A 51 20.87 -5.71 -8.09
CA GLY A 51 21.93 -4.70 -7.90
C GLY A 51 21.62 -3.33 -8.52
N ASP A 52 20.80 -3.29 -9.57
CA ASP A 52 20.37 -2.06 -10.24
C ASP A 52 19.39 -1.21 -9.43
N ARG A 53 18.84 -1.76 -8.33
CA ARG A 53 17.77 -1.19 -7.51
C ARG A 53 16.48 -0.99 -8.32
N GLY A 54 15.65 0.01 -8.02
CA GLY A 54 14.35 0.21 -8.67
C GLY A 54 13.19 -0.59 -8.06
N GLY A 55 13.47 -1.37 -7.02
CA GLY A 55 12.48 -2.16 -6.30
C GLY A 55 11.70 -1.38 -5.23
N LEU A 56 11.22 -2.11 -4.22
CA LEU A 56 10.61 -1.52 -3.05
C LEU A 56 11.58 -1.50 -1.87
N ALA A 57 11.76 -0.34 -1.28
CA ALA A 57 12.44 -0.22 0.00
C ALA A 57 11.41 -0.24 1.14
N VAL A 58 11.68 -1.04 2.17
CA VAL A 58 10.80 -1.21 3.32
C VAL A 58 11.55 -0.82 4.59
N ALA A 59 10.98 0.06 5.41
CA ALA A 59 11.53 0.35 6.73
C ALA A 59 11.12 -0.76 7.70
N ARG A 60 12.07 -1.62 8.10
CA ARG A 60 11.77 -2.81 8.91
C ARG A 60 11.14 -2.43 10.24
N ARG A 61 10.11 -3.19 10.64
CA ARG A 61 9.35 -3.00 11.91
C ARG A 61 8.64 -1.64 12.06
N SER A 62 8.57 -0.84 11.00
CA SER A 62 7.93 0.49 11.03
C SER A 62 6.40 0.46 11.19
N HIS A 63 5.79 -0.73 11.04
CA HIS A 63 4.39 -0.97 11.37
C HIS A 63 4.11 -1.02 12.89
N THR A 64 5.13 -1.04 13.74
CA THR A 64 4.97 -1.10 15.20
C THR A 64 4.73 0.27 15.84
N HIS A 65 4.36 0.28 17.13
CA HIS A 65 4.11 1.49 17.90
C HIS A 65 5.33 2.43 17.99
N LEU A 66 6.55 1.91 17.78
CA LEU A 66 7.80 2.67 17.81
C LEU A 66 7.91 3.76 16.72
N TYR A 67 7.00 3.74 15.73
CA TYR A 67 6.99 4.66 14.60
C TYR A 67 5.64 5.39 14.46
N LEU A 68 4.85 5.49 15.53
CA LEU A 68 3.61 6.26 15.52
C LEU A 68 3.86 7.76 15.24
N ASP A 69 4.90 8.32 15.85
CA ASP A 69 5.37 9.68 15.60
C ASP A 69 5.75 9.95 14.12
N CYS A 70 6.27 8.94 13.41
CA CYS A 70 6.48 9.02 11.96
C CYS A 70 5.16 9.12 11.20
N ARG A 71 4.12 8.39 11.62
CA ARG A 71 2.80 8.42 10.96
C ARG A 71 2.10 9.75 11.21
N GLU A 72 2.14 10.22 12.45
CA GLU A 72 1.59 11.51 12.85
C GLU A 72 2.21 12.68 12.06
N ALA A 73 3.51 12.57 11.71
CA ALA A 73 4.20 13.58 10.91
C ALA A 73 3.69 13.70 9.46
N ILE A 74 2.97 12.70 8.93
CA ILE A 74 2.49 12.67 7.54
C ILE A 74 0.95 12.68 7.41
N THR A 75 0.23 12.81 8.53
CA THR A 75 -1.25 12.89 8.56
C THR A 75 -1.80 14.31 8.40
N VAL A 76 -0.96 15.31 8.11
CA VAL A 76 -1.35 16.73 8.08
C VAL A 76 -2.28 17.09 6.91
N GLY A 77 -2.34 16.25 5.86
CA GLY A 77 -3.26 16.45 4.74
C GLY A 77 -3.22 15.35 3.68
N TYR A 78 -4.25 15.31 2.83
CA TYR A 78 -4.30 14.42 1.67
C TYR A 78 -3.22 14.85 0.67
N GLY A 79 -2.19 14.02 0.47
CA GLY A 79 -1.06 14.30 -0.43
C GLY A 79 0.30 14.50 0.27
N ASP A 80 0.32 14.62 1.60
CA ASP A 80 1.57 14.80 2.37
C ASP A 80 2.23 13.48 2.77
N THR A 81 1.60 12.34 2.47
CA THR A 81 2.07 11.00 2.86
C THR A 81 3.50 10.73 2.40
N CYS A 82 3.86 11.23 1.22
CA CYS A 82 5.15 11.03 0.56
C CYS A 82 6.21 12.08 0.93
N ARG A 83 5.91 12.99 1.86
CA ARG A 83 6.73 14.19 2.14
C ARG A 83 7.41 14.14 3.50
N ILE A 84 7.52 12.97 4.15
CA ILE A 84 8.15 12.86 5.48
C ILE A 84 9.56 13.44 5.53
N HIS A 85 10.31 13.38 4.43
CA HIS A 85 11.64 13.96 4.33
C HIS A 85 11.68 15.49 4.42
N GLU A 86 10.60 16.16 4.03
CA GLU A 86 10.42 17.62 4.17
C GLU A 86 9.80 17.97 5.52
N LEU A 87 8.77 17.21 5.93
CA LEU A 87 7.97 17.49 7.11
C LEU A 87 8.66 17.13 8.43
N ALA A 88 9.49 16.08 8.42
CA ALA A 88 10.21 15.59 9.59
C ALA A 88 11.52 14.87 9.16
N PRO A 89 12.54 15.63 8.72
CA PRO A 89 13.80 15.07 8.20
C PRO A 89 14.48 14.08 9.16
N GLU A 90 14.40 14.32 10.46
CA GLU A 90 14.96 13.43 11.49
C GLU A 90 14.24 12.08 11.54
N LYS A 91 12.92 12.07 11.32
CA LYS A 91 12.11 10.85 11.25
C LYS A 91 12.36 10.10 9.95
N ALA A 92 12.53 10.82 8.84
CA ALA A 92 12.91 10.24 7.56
C ALA A 92 14.29 9.54 7.65
N ALA A 93 15.28 10.18 8.29
CA ALA A 93 16.59 9.59 8.54
C ALA A 93 16.49 8.31 9.39
N ARG A 94 15.61 8.29 10.40
CA ARG A 94 15.35 7.10 11.21
C ARG A 94 14.77 5.93 10.40
N LEU A 95 13.85 6.21 9.46
CA LEU A 95 13.31 5.20 8.55
C LEU A 95 14.36 4.68 7.58
N GLU A 96 15.21 5.57 7.06
CA GLU A 96 16.31 5.20 6.17
C GLU A 96 17.33 4.28 6.89
N ALA A 97 17.63 4.55 8.16
CA ALA A 97 18.56 3.75 8.96
C ALA A 97 18.12 2.29 9.17
N VAL A 98 16.82 2.00 9.05
CA VAL A 98 16.26 0.64 9.20
C VAL A 98 15.73 0.05 7.90
N LYS A 99 16.02 0.72 6.77
CA LYS A 99 15.59 0.34 5.43
C LYS A 99 16.17 -1.00 5.03
N ASP A 100 15.37 -1.76 4.29
CA ASP A 100 15.76 -2.96 3.59
C ASP A 100 15.26 -2.90 2.15
N CYS A 101 16.07 -3.40 1.22
CA CYS A 101 15.76 -3.43 -0.21
C CYS A 101 15.98 -4.86 -0.72
N PRO A 102 14.99 -5.75 -0.54
CA PRO A 102 15.15 -7.15 -0.90
C PRO A 102 15.44 -7.31 -2.40
N HIS A 103 16.34 -8.23 -2.74
CA HIS A 103 16.43 -8.75 -4.09
C HIS A 103 15.24 -9.69 -4.34
N MET A 104 14.68 -9.64 -5.53
CA MET A 104 13.47 -10.38 -5.89
C MET A 104 13.59 -10.95 -7.30
N ALA A 105 13.26 -12.21 -7.47
CA ALA A 105 13.02 -12.81 -8.78
C ALA A 105 11.58 -12.51 -9.23
N PRO A 106 11.27 -12.57 -10.55
CA PRO A 106 9.89 -12.57 -11.01
C PRO A 106 9.05 -13.63 -10.30
N GLY A 107 7.91 -13.23 -9.75
CA GLY A 107 7.03 -14.08 -8.96
C GLY A 107 7.22 -13.96 -7.45
N ASP A 108 8.33 -13.39 -6.97
CA ASP A 108 8.51 -13.11 -5.54
C ASP A 108 7.56 -11.98 -5.09
N ALA A 109 7.13 -12.03 -3.84
CA ALA A 109 6.24 -11.03 -3.26
C ALA A 109 6.74 -10.49 -1.92
N ILE A 110 6.61 -9.17 -1.72
CA ILE A 110 6.71 -8.53 -0.42
C ILE A 110 5.28 -8.31 0.09
N ILE A 111 5.00 -8.84 1.28
CA ILE A 111 3.74 -8.62 1.99
C ILE A 111 4.01 -7.66 3.13
N LEU A 112 3.31 -6.54 3.14
CA LEU A 112 3.47 -5.49 4.15
C LEU A 112 2.11 -5.03 4.66
N THR A 113 2.02 -4.77 5.96
CA THR A 113 0.80 -4.19 6.53
C THR A 113 0.60 -2.77 5.97
N ARG A 114 -0.65 -2.28 5.93
CA ARG A 114 -0.96 -0.90 5.48
C ARG A 114 -0.13 0.17 6.20
N PHE A 115 0.33 -0.13 7.42
CA PHE A 115 1.09 0.75 8.30
C PHE A 115 2.61 0.64 8.18
N CYS A 116 3.11 -0.24 7.31
CA CYS A 116 4.54 -0.37 7.09
C CYS A 116 5.03 0.77 6.18
N PHE A 117 5.99 1.55 6.66
CA PHE A 117 6.63 2.57 5.84
C PHE A 117 7.42 1.91 4.71
N HIS A 118 7.18 2.39 3.50
CA HIS A 118 7.86 1.93 2.30
C HIS A 118 8.03 3.07 1.30
N ARG A 119 8.93 2.87 0.33
CA ARG A 119 9.15 3.79 -0.79
C ARG A 119 9.68 3.05 -2.01
N GLY A 120 9.63 3.69 -3.17
CA GLY A 120 10.43 3.24 -4.30
C GLY A 120 11.91 3.36 -3.95
N ASP A 121 12.71 2.33 -4.21
CA ASP A 121 14.15 2.44 -4.12
C ASP A 121 14.68 2.97 -5.46
N PRO A 122 15.37 4.14 -5.50
CA PRO A 122 15.84 4.70 -6.75
C PRO A 122 16.79 3.74 -7.46
N PHE A 123 16.75 3.74 -8.80
CA PHE A 123 17.77 3.05 -9.58
C PHE A 123 19.16 3.61 -9.28
N VAL A 124 20.18 2.76 -9.40
CA VAL A 124 21.57 3.22 -9.44
C VAL A 124 21.76 4.07 -10.71
N VAL A 125 22.39 5.24 -10.59
CA VAL A 125 22.65 6.13 -11.72
C VAL A 125 23.48 5.39 -12.77
N GLY A 126 23.00 5.37 -14.01
CA GLY A 126 23.65 4.70 -15.13
C GLY A 126 23.45 3.18 -15.18
N SER A 127 22.60 2.59 -14.33
CA SER A 127 22.26 1.17 -14.40
C SER A 127 21.42 0.84 -15.64
N GLU A 128 21.45 -0.43 -16.07
CA GLU A 128 20.62 -0.91 -17.16
C GLU A 128 19.13 -0.79 -16.82
N GLY A 129 18.76 -1.00 -15.55
CA GLY A 129 17.41 -0.74 -15.06
C GLY A 129 16.94 0.71 -15.27
N ALA A 130 17.82 1.69 -15.07
CA ALA A 130 17.50 3.10 -15.29
C ALA A 130 17.38 3.46 -16.78
N ALA A 131 18.34 3.03 -17.61
CA ALA A 131 18.40 3.38 -19.03
C ALA A 131 17.56 2.47 -19.94
N GLY A 132 17.18 1.30 -19.45
CA GLY A 132 16.56 0.22 -20.22
C GLY A 132 15.05 0.07 -19.96
N PRO A 133 14.53 -1.16 -19.93
CA PRO A 133 13.09 -1.40 -19.88
C PRO A 133 12.49 -0.98 -18.53
N GLY A 134 13.28 -0.83 -17.47
CA GLY A 134 12.83 -0.58 -16.10
C GLY A 134 12.21 -1.81 -15.44
N ILE A 135 11.63 -1.62 -14.26
CA ILE A 135 11.10 -2.70 -13.40
C ILE A 135 9.59 -2.61 -13.30
N SER A 136 8.92 -3.69 -13.69
CA SER A 136 7.48 -3.89 -13.53
C SER A 136 7.16 -4.62 -12.24
N ARG A 137 5.99 -4.26 -11.70
CA ARG A 137 5.40 -4.89 -10.53
C ARG A 137 3.89 -4.93 -10.65
N TYR A 138 3.29 -5.84 -9.89
CA TYR A 138 1.87 -5.82 -9.58
C TYR A 138 1.67 -5.53 -8.10
N SER A 139 0.79 -4.59 -7.77
CA SER A 139 0.48 -4.23 -6.38
C SER A 139 -0.98 -4.54 -6.11
N VAL A 140 -1.24 -5.32 -5.05
CA VAL A 140 -2.60 -5.71 -4.64
C VAL A 140 -2.80 -5.33 -3.19
N ARG A 141 -3.97 -4.75 -2.88
CA ARG A 141 -4.39 -4.41 -1.54
C ARG A 141 -5.49 -5.35 -1.10
N TYR A 142 -5.31 -5.95 0.06
CA TYR A 142 -6.27 -6.87 0.64
C TYR A 142 -6.75 -6.36 1.98
N MET A 143 -8.04 -6.55 2.23
CA MET A 143 -8.65 -6.23 3.52
C MET A 143 -9.33 -7.48 4.12
N PRO A 144 -9.50 -7.53 5.45
CA PRO A 144 -10.38 -8.51 6.09
C PRO A 144 -11.75 -8.53 5.40
N GLY A 145 -12.38 -9.71 5.28
CA GLY A 145 -13.70 -9.80 4.65
C GLY A 145 -14.80 -9.08 5.41
N GLU A 146 -14.55 -8.80 6.69
CA GLU A 146 -15.45 -8.12 7.62
C GLU A 146 -15.14 -6.63 7.75
N ALA A 147 -14.10 -6.12 7.07
CA ALA A 147 -13.70 -4.73 7.23
C ALA A 147 -14.72 -3.77 6.60
N VAL A 148 -14.98 -2.66 7.30
CA VAL A 148 -15.85 -1.60 6.80
C VAL A 148 -15.11 -0.75 5.77
N VAL A 149 -15.80 -0.40 4.68
CA VAL A 149 -15.32 0.53 3.66
C VAL A 149 -16.20 1.77 3.68
N GLU A 150 -15.62 2.94 3.90
CA GLU A 150 -16.35 4.21 3.84
C GLU A 150 -16.71 4.56 2.40
N GLY A 151 -17.99 4.89 2.17
CA GLY A 151 -18.49 5.31 0.85
C GLY A 151 -18.53 4.21 -0.21
N ALA A 152 -18.51 2.93 0.21
CA ALA A 152 -18.82 1.82 -0.68
C ALA A 152 -19.53 0.70 0.09
N ASP A 153 -20.51 0.09 -0.57
CA ASP A 153 -21.26 -1.05 -0.07
C ASP A 153 -20.74 -2.34 -0.72
N PHE A 154 -20.89 -3.46 -0.02
CA PHE A 154 -20.59 -4.77 -0.57
C PHE A 154 -21.90 -5.44 -0.99
N VAL A 155 -22.11 -5.58 -2.31
CA VAL A 155 -23.26 -6.30 -2.89
C VAL A 155 -22.72 -7.54 -3.60
N ASP A 156 -23.16 -8.74 -3.18
CA ASP A 156 -22.71 -10.03 -3.73
C ASP A 156 -21.17 -10.19 -3.79
N GLY A 157 -20.47 -9.72 -2.76
CA GLY A 157 -19.01 -9.80 -2.68
C GLY A 157 -18.26 -8.82 -3.60
N LYS A 158 -18.95 -7.87 -4.22
CA LYS A 158 -18.37 -6.79 -5.04
C LYS A 158 -18.50 -5.45 -4.32
N VAL A 159 -17.43 -4.64 -4.37
CA VAL A 159 -17.45 -3.25 -3.92
C VAL A 159 -18.28 -2.43 -4.90
N VAL A 160 -19.43 -1.93 -4.46
CA VAL A 160 -20.28 -0.97 -5.17
C VAL A 160 -20.09 0.38 -4.50
N ARG A 161 -19.51 1.34 -5.22
CA ARG A 161 -19.54 2.74 -4.77
C ARG A 161 -20.97 3.24 -4.92
N GLU A 162 -21.71 3.39 -3.83
CA GLU A 162 -23.04 3.98 -3.90
C GLU A 162 -22.94 5.48 -4.20
N ASP A 163 -23.85 5.95 -5.06
CA ASP A 163 -24.07 7.37 -5.27
C ASP A 163 -24.65 7.97 -3.97
N PRO A 164 -24.11 9.07 -3.41
CA PRO A 164 -24.56 9.66 -2.15
C PRO A 164 -26.08 9.95 -2.06
N VAL A 165 -26.78 10.03 -3.20
CA VAL A 165 -28.23 10.22 -3.27
C VAL A 165 -29.01 8.95 -2.87
N GLN A 166 -28.44 7.76 -3.03
CA GLN A 166 -29.10 6.46 -2.80
C GLN A 166 -29.13 6.03 -1.33
N LEU A 167 -28.29 6.63 -0.48
CA LEU A 167 -28.12 6.31 0.95
C LEU A 167 -29.34 6.64 1.86
N LYS A 168 -30.36 7.35 1.35
CA LYS A 168 -31.52 7.73 2.18
C LYS A 168 -32.52 6.59 2.44
N ASP A 169 -32.43 5.48 1.69
CA ASP A 169 -33.45 4.43 1.70
C ASP A 169 -32.91 3.00 2.03
N ALA A 170 -31.65 2.86 2.44
CA ALA A 170 -31.04 1.54 2.67
C ALA A 170 -31.47 0.89 4.00
N ASN A 171 -32.00 -0.34 3.94
CA ASN A 171 -32.45 -1.15 5.08
C ASN A 171 -31.38 -2.20 5.46
N PRO A 172 -30.86 -2.21 6.71
CA PRO A 172 -29.83 -3.15 7.17
C PRO A 172 -30.16 -4.64 7.01
N GLN A 173 -31.44 -5.02 6.90
CA GLN A 173 -31.85 -6.42 6.75
C GLN A 173 -31.62 -7.00 5.33
N LYS A 174 -31.20 -6.20 4.36
CA LYS A 174 -30.92 -6.66 2.99
C LYS A 174 -29.51 -7.22 2.76
N TYR A 175 -28.65 -7.20 3.78
CA TYR A 175 -27.21 -7.45 3.62
C TYR A 175 -26.73 -8.62 4.50
N PRO A 176 -26.98 -9.89 4.12
CA PRO A 176 -26.47 -11.04 4.87
C PRO A 176 -24.95 -11.17 4.72
N ALA A 177 -24.30 -11.75 5.74
CA ALA A 177 -22.86 -12.01 5.75
C ALA A 177 -22.44 -12.97 4.61
N TRP A 178 -21.26 -12.75 4.05
CA TRP A 178 -20.70 -13.59 2.99
C TRP A 178 -20.31 -14.98 3.51
N GLU A 179 -21.06 -16.00 3.11
CA GLU A 179 -20.69 -17.40 3.29
C GLU A 179 -19.93 -17.88 2.04
N GLY A 180 -18.61 -17.78 2.07
CA GLY A 180 -17.77 -18.14 0.92
C GLY A 180 -17.93 -19.61 0.50
N SER A 181 -18.09 -19.86 -0.81
CA SER A 181 -18.07 -21.23 -1.36
C SER A 181 -16.64 -21.72 -1.52
N THR A 182 -16.27 -22.77 -0.80
CA THR A 182 -15.01 -23.49 -0.98
C THR A 182 -15.13 -24.45 -2.15
N SER A 183 -14.57 -24.07 -3.29
CA SER A 183 -14.21 -25.02 -4.34
C SER A 183 -12.95 -24.51 -5.04
N PHE A 184 -11.85 -25.22 -4.77
CA PHE A 184 -10.55 -25.09 -5.45
C PHE A 184 -10.62 -25.70 -6.84
#